data_AF-A0A2W6B2W4-F1
#
_entry.id   AF-A0A2W6B2W4-F1
#
_cell.length_a   1.000
_cell.length_b   1.000
_cell.length_c   1.000
_cell.angle_alpha   90.00
_cell.angle_beta   90.00
_cell.angle_gamma   90.00
#
_symmetry.space_group_name_H-M   'P 1'
#
loop_
_entity.id
_entity.type
_entity.pdbx_description
1 polymer ?
#
loop_
_entity_poly.entity_id
_entity_poly.type
_entity_poly.pdbx_seq_one_letter_code
_entity_poly.pdbx_strand_id
1 'polypeptide(L)'
;MILADTSAWVEYDRATGSPVDDRLTELISSDGPLVVTEPVMMEVLAGARTDAREDDLRRLLLRAGLLHFEAATDFDAAARIYRRCRSSGVTPRGMIDCMIAAVAWRRRATLLSYDLDLDRVAHVMGIDLDDASLRA
;
A
#
# COMPACT_ATOMS: atom_id res chain seq x y z
N MET A 1 3.18 9.98 7.61
CA MET A 1 3.29 9.57 6.20
C MET A 1 2.21 8.54 5.95
N ILE A 2 1.49 8.67 4.84
CA ILE A 2 0.42 7.74 4.45
C ILE A 2 0.91 6.93 3.27
N LEU A 3 1.19 5.64 3.50
CA LEU A 3 1.58 4.70 2.46
C LEU A 3 0.32 4.14 1.80
N ALA A 4 0.03 4.62 0.59
CA ALA A 4 -1.08 4.11 -0.20
C ALA A 4 -0.70 2.76 -0.83
N ASP A 5 -1.49 1.74 -0.52
CA ASP A 5 -1.41 0.40 -1.09
C ASP A 5 -1.86 0.38 -2.56
N THR A 6 -1.49 -0.69 -3.29
CA THR A 6 -1.92 -0.93 -4.67
C THR A 6 -3.43 -0.85 -4.83
N SER A 7 -4.22 -1.40 -3.88
CA SER A 7 -5.68 -1.33 -3.94
C SER A 7 -6.21 0.11 -3.92
N ALA A 8 -5.57 1.02 -3.16
CA ALA A 8 -5.97 2.43 -3.11
C ALA A 8 -5.70 3.13 -4.45
N TRP A 9 -4.56 2.86 -5.08
CA TRP A 9 -4.26 3.37 -6.43
C TRP A 9 -5.22 2.83 -7.48
N VAL A 10 -5.66 1.58 -7.34
CA VAL A 10 -6.66 0.98 -8.25
C VAL A 10 -8.03 1.65 -8.10
N GLU A 11 -8.46 1.97 -6.87
CA GLU A 11 -9.71 2.70 -6.63
C GLU A 11 -9.67 4.09 -7.27
N TYR A 12 -8.56 4.82 -7.07
CA TYR A 12 -8.33 6.13 -7.70
C TYR A 12 -8.25 6.05 -9.24
N ASP A 13 -7.51 5.09 -9.79
CA ASP A 13 -7.37 4.89 -11.24
C ASP A 13 -8.72 4.67 -11.93
N ARG A 14 -9.66 4.03 -11.22
CA ARG A 14 -11.01 3.72 -11.67
C ARG A 14 -12.04 4.81 -11.35
N ALA A 15 -11.67 5.82 -10.56
CA ALA A 15 -12.57 6.86 -10.07
C ALA A 15 -13.86 6.27 -9.46
N THR A 16 -13.70 5.35 -8.51
CA THR A 16 -14.83 4.59 -7.95
C THR A 16 -15.73 5.42 -7.04
N GLY A 17 -15.26 6.57 -6.52
CA GLY A 17 -15.94 7.35 -5.50
C GLY A 17 -16.05 6.62 -4.16
N SER A 18 -15.19 5.63 -3.92
CA SER A 18 -15.06 5.02 -2.60
C SER A 18 -14.35 5.98 -1.63
N PRO A 19 -14.50 5.79 -0.30
CA PRO A 19 -13.78 6.63 0.66
C PRO A 19 -12.26 6.66 0.43
N VAL A 20 -11.69 5.54 -0.04
CA VAL A 20 -10.26 5.44 -0.37
C VAL A 20 -9.89 6.26 -1.60
N ASP A 21 -10.71 6.23 -2.65
CA ASP A 21 -10.54 7.09 -3.83
C ASP A 21 -10.61 8.57 -3.46
N ASP A 22 -11.67 8.98 -2.76
CA ASP A 22 -11.85 10.35 -2.31
C ASP A 22 -10.66 10.83 -1.46
N ARG A 23 -10.19 9.97 -0.54
CA ARG A 23 -9.03 10.26 0.31
C ARG A 23 -7.74 10.38 -0.49
N LEU A 24 -7.51 9.51 -1.47
CA LEU A 24 -6.30 9.59 -2.30
C LEU A 24 -6.33 10.86 -3.17
N THR A 25 -7.50 11.20 -3.72
CA THR A 25 -7.73 12.44 -4.48
C THR A 25 -7.44 13.69 -3.64
N GLU A 26 -7.91 13.71 -2.39
CA GLU A 26 -7.61 14.78 -1.43
C GLU A 26 -6.09 14.89 -1.17
N LEU A 27 -5.43 13.77 -0.88
CA LEU A 27 -3.99 13.75 -0.58
C LEU A 27 -3.14 14.22 -1.77
N ILE A 28 -3.51 13.85 -3.00
CA ILE A 28 -2.82 14.30 -4.22
C ILE A 28 -3.06 15.80 -4.46
N SER A 29 -4.29 16.28 -4.32
CA SER A 29 -4.66 17.67 -4.61
C SER A 29 -4.14 18.67 -3.57
N SER A 30 -3.96 18.23 -2.32
CA SER A 30 -3.48 19.05 -1.21
C SER A 30 -1.97 18.97 -0.96
N ASP A 31 -1.22 18.22 -1.78
CA ASP A 31 0.20 17.88 -1.53
C ASP A 31 0.40 17.28 -0.12
N GLY A 32 -0.53 16.39 0.25
CA GLY A 32 -0.53 15.70 1.52
C GLY A 32 0.68 14.76 1.68
N PRO A 33 0.88 14.16 2.87
CA PRO A 33 2.05 13.34 3.18
C PRO A 33 1.97 11.93 2.57
N LEU A 34 1.56 11.83 1.30
CA LEU A 34 1.37 10.63 0.52
C LEU A 34 2.72 10.04 0.12
N VAL A 35 2.89 8.75 0.36
CA VAL A 35 4.08 8.00 -0.02
C VAL A 35 3.71 6.68 -0.69
N VAL A 36 4.65 6.15 -1.47
CA VAL A 36 4.60 4.83 -2.13
C VAL A 36 5.85 4.03 -1.78
N THR A 37 5.84 2.74 -2.09
CA THR A 37 7.02 1.86 -2.01
C THR A 37 7.17 1.04 -3.28
N GLU A 38 8.36 0.54 -3.58
CA GLU A 38 8.67 -0.17 -4.81
C GLU A 38 7.74 -1.37 -5.09
N PRO A 39 7.34 -2.20 -4.09
CA PRO A 39 6.33 -3.23 -4.33
C PRO A 39 4.99 -2.70 -4.85
N VAL A 40 4.49 -1.60 -4.28
CA VAL A 40 3.25 -0.94 -4.75
C VAL A 40 3.45 -0.39 -6.16
N MET A 41 4.56 0.32 -6.41
CA MET A 41 4.85 0.84 -7.75
C MET A 41 4.89 -0.29 -8.78
N MET A 42 5.53 -1.42 -8.46
CA MET A 42 5.61 -2.58 -9.33
C MET A 42 4.21 -3.11 -9.66
N GLU A 43 3.34 -3.31 -8.66
CA GLU A 43 1.99 -3.84 -8.88
C GLU A 43 1.11 -2.88 -9.69
N VAL A 44 1.13 -1.58 -9.37
CA VAL A 44 0.33 -0.57 -10.07
C VAL A 44 0.75 -0.47 -11.54
N LEU A 45 2.06 -0.41 -11.81
CA LEU A 45 2.58 -0.28 -13.17
C LEU A 45 2.37 -1.56 -13.99
N ALA A 46 2.55 -2.74 -13.37
CA ALA A 46 2.26 -4.01 -14.01
C ALA A 46 0.75 -4.20 -14.31
N GLY A 47 -0.13 -3.51 -13.58
CA GLY A 47 -1.58 -3.52 -13.80
C GLY A 47 -2.06 -2.65 -14.96
N ALA A 48 -1.22 -1.78 -15.52
CA ALA A 48 -1.58 -0.92 -16.64
C ALA A 48 -1.86 -1.75 -17.92
N ARG A 49 -2.92 -1.38 -18.64
CA ARG A 49 -3.35 -2.10 -19.86
C ARG A 49 -2.62 -1.66 -21.13
N THR A 50 -1.94 -0.52 -21.08
CA THR A 50 -1.22 0.07 -22.21
C THR A 50 0.02 0.79 -21.68
N ASP A 51 1.07 0.87 -22.51
CA ASP A 51 2.29 1.62 -22.18
C ASP A 51 1.99 3.09 -21.86
N ALA A 52 1.06 3.71 -22.61
CA ALA A 52 0.64 5.09 -22.34
C ALA A 52 0.03 5.25 -20.93
N ARG A 53 -0.79 4.28 -20.48
CA ARG A 53 -1.35 4.32 -19.11
C ARG A 53 -0.29 4.05 -18.06
N GLU A 54 0.64 3.15 -18.35
CA GLU A 54 1.80 2.87 -17.48
C GLU A 54 2.64 4.13 -17.25
N ASP A 55 2.97 4.86 -18.33
CA ASP A 55 3.70 6.13 -18.28
C ASP A 55 2.96 7.22 -17.49
N ASP A 56 1.64 7.32 -17.63
CA ASP A 56 0.80 8.24 -16.85
C ASP A 56 0.85 7.90 -15.35
N LEU A 57 0.64 6.62 -15.00
CA LEU A 57 0.69 6.14 -13.62
C LEU A 57 2.08 6.32 -13.01
N ARG A 58 3.14 6.04 -13.77
CA ARG A 58 4.53 6.24 -13.33
C ARG A 58 4.78 7.70 -12.98
N ARG A 59 4.37 8.64 -13.85
CA ARG A 59 4.51 10.08 -13.58
C ARG A 59 3.72 10.52 -12.36
N LEU A 60 2.55 9.92 -12.10
CA LEU A 60 1.76 10.21 -10.91
C LEU A 60 2.43 9.69 -9.64
N LEU A 61 2.82 8.42 -9.61
CA LEU A 61 3.46 7.77 -8.46
C LEU A 61 4.76 8.47 -8.06
N LEU A 62 5.56 8.94 -9.04
CA LEU A 62 6.80 9.67 -8.80
C LEU A 62 6.60 11.06 -8.17
N ARG A 63 5.36 11.57 -8.10
CA ARG A 63 5.06 12.80 -7.34
C ARG A 63 4.91 12.54 -5.84
N ALA A 64 4.54 11.32 -5.46
CA ALA A 64 4.50 10.93 -4.06
C ALA A 64 5.93 10.73 -3.51
N GLY A 65 6.09 10.81 -2.19
CA GLY A 65 7.35 10.43 -1.56
C GLY A 65 7.62 8.93 -1.70
N LEU A 66 8.87 8.53 -1.88
CA LEU A 66 9.24 7.12 -1.95
C LEU A 66 9.78 6.62 -0.60
N LEU A 67 9.10 5.63 -0.02
CA LEU A 67 9.62 4.83 1.08
C LEU A 67 10.30 3.59 0.51
N HIS A 68 11.62 3.66 0.43
CA HIS A 68 12.44 2.58 -0.10
C HIS A 68 12.26 1.26 0.66
N PHE A 69 11.98 0.21 -0.10
CA PHE A 69 12.12 -1.18 0.31
C PHE A 69 13.61 -1.52 0.46
N GLU A 70 14.02 -1.79 1.69
CA GLU A 70 15.41 -2.10 2.03
C GLU A 70 15.60 -3.62 1.99
N ALA A 71 16.09 -4.15 0.86
CA ALA A 71 16.22 -5.59 0.65
C ALA A 71 16.97 -6.33 1.78
N ALA A 72 17.96 -5.70 2.40
CA ALA A 72 18.73 -6.27 3.50
C ALA A 72 17.89 -6.54 4.78
N THR A 73 16.79 -5.81 4.98
CA THR A 73 15.95 -5.90 6.18
C THR A 73 14.54 -6.37 5.88
N ASP A 74 13.96 -5.88 4.79
CA ASP A 74 12.51 -5.97 4.57
C ASP A 74 12.08 -7.33 4.02
N PHE A 75 12.97 -8.08 3.37
CA PHE A 75 12.69 -9.48 3.01
C PHE A 75 12.56 -10.38 4.24
N ASP A 76 13.48 -10.28 5.20
CA ASP A 76 13.38 -11.04 6.46
C ASP A 76 12.16 -10.58 7.27
N ALA A 77 11.91 -9.26 7.32
CA ALA A 77 10.73 -8.73 7.98
C ALA A 77 9.42 -9.23 7.34
N ALA A 78 9.31 -9.24 6.01
CA ALA A 78 8.13 -9.76 5.31
C ALA A 78 7.89 -11.25 5.62
N ALA A 79 8.95 -12.07 5.63
CA ALA A 79 8.84 -13.48 6.01
C ALA A 79 8.37 -13.65 7.46
N ARG A 80 8.87 -12.82 8.40
CA ARG A 80 8.40 -12.83 9.80
C ARG A 80 6.95 -12.39 9.94
N ILE A 81 6.54 -11.34 9.22
CA ILE A 81 5.17 -10.85 9.18
C ILE A 81 4.24 -11.97 8.70
N TYR A 82 4.58 -12.62 7.58
CA TYR A 82 3.78 -13.73 7.05
C TYR A 82 3.61 -14.86 8.07
N ARG A 83 4.71 -15.30 8.70
CA ARG A 83 4.67 -16.35 9.73
C ARG A 83 3.86 -15.94 10.96
N ARG A 84 4.00 -14.70 11.41
CA ARG A 84 3.26 -14.17 12.56
C ARG A 84 1.76 -14.12 12.26
N CYS A 85 1.36 -13.59 11.11
CA CYS A 85 -0.03 -13.59 10.67
C CYS A 85 -0.61 -15.01 10.69
N ARG A 86 0.09 -15.97 10.08
CA ARG A 86 -0.33 -17.37 10.03
C ARG A 86 -0.51 -17.98 11.42
N SER A 87 0.39 -17.70 12.35
CA SER A 87 0.27 -18.15 13.74
C SER A 87 -0.89 -17.51 14.50
N SER A 88 -1.35 -16.34 14.04
CA SER A 88 -2.51 -15.62 14.58
C SER A 88 -3.81 -15.92 13.84
N GLY A 89 -3.84 -16.90 12.94
CA GLY A 89 -5.03 -17.30 12.18
C GLY A 89 -5.35 -16.41 10.97
N VAL A 90 -4.49 -15.43 10.65
CA VAL A 90 -4.61 -14.56 9.47
C VAL A 90 -3.70 -15.09 8.36
N THR A 91 -4.21 -15.24 7.15
CA THR A 91 -3.38 -15.64 5.99
C THR A 91 -3.28 -14.46 5.03
N PRO A 92 -2.11 -13.79 4.92
CA PRO A 92 -1.89 -12.76 3.91
C PRO A 92 -2.15 -13.32 2.50
N ARG A 93 -2.66 -12.50 1.57
CA ARG A 93 -2.93 -12.96 0.18
C ARG A 93 -1.64 -13.31 -0.54
N GLY A 94 -0.56 -12.58 -0.25
CA GLY A 94 0.76 -12.86 -0.81
C GLY A 94 1.92 -12.29 -0.01
N MET A 95 3.13 -12.58 -0.48
CA MET A 95 4.36 -12.02 0.07
C MET A 95 4.50 -10.51 -0.19
N ILE A 96 3.87 -9.99 -1.25
CA ILE A 96 3.89 -8.56 -1.57
C ILE A 96 3.19 -7.75 -0.47
N ASP A 97 2.02 -8.16 0.00
CA ASP A 97 1.35 -7.53 1.16
C ASP A 97 2.27 -7.48 2.38
N CYS A 98 3.03 -8.56 2.61
CA CYS A 98 3.98 -8.62 3.72
C CYS A 98 5.19 -7.70 3.51
N MET A 99 5.63 -7.49 2.25
CA MET A 99 6.67 -6.53 1.90
C MET A 99 6.21 -5.09 2.11
N ILE A 100 4.97 -4.77 1.70
CA ILE A 100 4.34 -3.46 1.93
C ILE A 100 4.20 -3.21 3.44
N ALA A 101 3.68 -4.19 4.17
CA ALA A 101 3.57 -4.12 5.63
C ALA A 101 4.93 -3.98 6.33
N ALA A 102 5.99 -4.62 5.83
CA ALA A 102 7.34 -4.47 6.36
C ALA A 102 7.84 -3.02 6.26
N VAL A 103 7.65 -2.38 5.10
CA VAL A 103 8.01 -0.97 4.90
C VAL A 103 7.17 -0.07 5.79
N ALA A 104 5.85 -0.26 5.82
CA ALA A 104 4.94 0.51 6.66
C ALA A 104 5.34 0.44 8.14
N TRP A 105 5.57 -0.77 8.63
CA TRP A 105 5.95 -1.02 10.02
C TRP A 105 7.30 -0.40 10.38
N ARG A 106 8.33 -0.60 9.54
CA ARG A 106 9.68 -0.05 9.77
C ARG A 106 9.69 1.47 9.76
N ARG A 107 8.91 2.09 8.88
CA ARG A 107 8.86 3.55 8.70
C ARG A 107 7.75 4.22 9.52
N ARG A 108 6.97 3.45 10.28
CA ARG A 108 5.78 3.91 11.02
C ARG A 108 4.83 4.71 10.11
N ALA A 109 4.62 4.21 8.90
CA ALA A 109 3.68 4.80 7.97
C ALA A 109 2.28 4.24 8.23
N THR A 110 1.28 5.10 8.15
CA THR A 110 -0.13 4.73 8.16
C THR A 110 -0.48 4.14 6.79
N LEU A 111 -1.14 3.00 6.74
CA LEU A 111 -1.59 2.39 5.49
C LEU A 111 -2.92 2.99 5.04
N LEU A 112 -3.04 3.29 3.75
CA LEU A 112 -4.32 3.59 3.09
C LEU A 112 -4.59 2.47 2.08
N SER A 113 -5.66 1.71 2.28
CA SER A 113 -5.93 0.51 1.48
C SER A 113 -7.43 0.22 1.35
N TYR A 114 -7.80 -0.35 0.20
CA TYR A 114 -9.12 -0.94 -0.05
C TYR A 114 -9.02 -2.48 -0.11
N ASP A 115 -8.31 -3.06 0.85
CA ASP A 115 -8.10 -4.52 0.99
C ASP A 115 -8.26 -5.00 2.44
N LEU A 116 -9.26 -5.86 2.65
CA LEU A 116 -9.55 -6.47 3.97
C LEU A 116 -8.44 -7.39 4.47
N ASP A 117 -7.68 -8.02 3.57
CA ASP A 117 -6.61 -8.90 4.00
C ASP A 117 -5.39 -8.09 4.48
N LEU A 118 -5.09 -6.96 3.83
CA LEU A 118 -4.07 -6.04 4.33
C LEU A 118 -4.47 -5.38 5.65
N ASP A 119 -5.76 -5.07 5.88
CA ASP A 119 -6.27 -4.63 7.18
C ASP A 119 -5.97 -5.66 8.29
N ARG A 120 -6.28 -6.94 8.04
CA ARG A 120 -5.98 -8.02 9.00
C ARG A 120 -4.48 -8.15 9.28
N VAL A 121 -3.64 -8.00 8.26
CA VAL A 121 -2.18 -8.00 8.42
C VAL A 121 -1.72 -6.80 9.26
N ALA A 122 -2.23 -5.60 8.97
CA ALA A 122 -1.95 -4.39 9.72
C ALA A 122 -2.33 -4.55 11.20
N HIS A 123 -3.50 -5.13 11.48
CA HIS A 123 -3.97 -5.42 12.83
C HIS A 123 -3.02 -6.35 13.60
N VAL A 124 -2.60 -7.48 13.00
CA VAL A 124 -1.65 -8.41 13.64
C VAL A 124 -0.32 -7.74 13.96
N MET A 125 0.12 -6.83 13.09
CA MET A 125 1.42 -6.14 13.19
C MET A 125 1.37 -4.84 14.00
N GLY A 126 0.18 -4.33 14.32
CA GLY A 126 -0.01 -3.03 14.97
C GLY A 126 0.40 -1.86 14.07
N ILE A 127 0.09 -1.95 12.77
CA ILE A 127 0.28 -0.87 11.81
C ILE A 127 -1.00 -0.03 11.76
N ASP A 128 -0.85 1.29 11.82
CA ASP A 128 -1.99 2.21 11.74
C ASP A 128 -2.62 2.18 10.34
N LEU A 129 -3.95 2.26 10.28
CA LEU A 129 -4.72 2.41 9.04
C LEU A 129 -5.35 3.80 9.01
N ASP A 130 -5.33 4.44 7.84
CA ASP A 130 -6.07 5.67 7.59
C ASP A 130 -7.56 5.37 7.70
N ASP A 131 -8.33 6.33 8.24
CA ASP A 131 -9.75 6.16 8.51
C ASP A 131 -10.59 5.87 7.27
N ALA A 132 -10.12 6.28 6.08
CA ALA A 132 -10.76 5.96 4.82
C ALA A 132 -10.59 4.50 4.38
N SER A 133 -9.64 3.76 4.98
CA SER A 133 -9.34 2.39 4.58
C SER A 133 -10.52 1.44 4.82
N LEU A 134 -10.62 0.41 3.98
CA LEU A 134 -11.60 -0.66 4.18
C LEU A 134 -11.24 -1.46 5.45
N ARG A 135 -12.21 -1.71 6.32
CA ARG A 135 -12.02 -2.43 7.61
C ARG A 135 -12.88 -3.69 7.67
N ALA A 136 -12.32 -4.75 8.24
CA ALA A 136 -12.97 -6.05 8.46
C ALA A 136 -13.91 -6.08 9.67
#